data_AF-A0A1E3US59-F1
#
_entry.id   AF-A0A1E3US59-F1
#
_cell.length_a   1.000
_cell.length_b   1.000
_cell.length_c   1.000
_cell.angle_alpha   90.00
_cell.angle_beta   90.00
_cell.angle_gamma   90.00
#
_symmetry.space_group_name_H-M   'P 1'
#
loop_
_entity.id
_entity.type
_entity.pdbx_description
1 polymer ?
#
loop_
_entity_poly.entity_id
_entity_poly.type
_entity_poly.pdbx_seq_one_letter_code
_entity_poly.pdbx_strand_id
1 'polypeptide(L)'
;MQRYLDADGKIETAELAKLAGVPEVRIRKWKSEDSWDEALKNKPKKRGGQKGNKNAAGKTPAKKGNKNAVTHGAFAQAGYEDIDPEQAAAIQNMGTPSAMSQMMEELQALYLRKAYLESLLKEYESPEAGGFYTDKIVHMIVPKSMEERQQEEDCGMEHQQCADPEGSKTETYKTAMKSVIKSSPFERAMKVEAELNKLHGRIIKQLDSIKAYELEDRRLQLAEKQLELNKQKLTGEFEIDPDGSTENDEITDVVDDV
;
A
#
# COMPACT_ATOMS: atom_id res chain seq x y z
N MET A 1 24.74 -33.81 -34.72
CA MET A 1 24.32 -33.46 -33.36
C MET A 1 23.34 -32.29 -33.31
N GLN A 2 23.70 -31.07 -33.73
CA GLN A 2 22.83 -29.88 -33.60
C GLN A 2 21.42 -30.08 -34.16
N ARG A 3 21.29 -30.62 -35.38
CA ARG A 3 20.00 -30.92 -36.01
C ARG A 3 19.12 -31.93 -35.24
N TYR A 4 19.73 -32.86 -34.50
CA TYR A 4 19.03 -33.82 -33.64
C TYR A 4 18.51 -33.14 -32.36
N LEU A 5 19.33 -32.25 -31.76
CA LEU A 5 18.96 -31.47 -30.58
C LEU A 5 17.88 -30.43 -30.90
N ASP A 6 17.92 -29.81 -32.09
CA ASP A 6 16.93 -28.83 -32.53
C ASP A 6 15.56 -29.48 -32.79
N ALA A 7 15.55 -30.73 -33.29
CA ALA A 7 14.34 -31.52 -33.49
C ALA A 7 13.81 -32.21 -32.20
N ASP A 8 14.35 -31.86 -31.03
CA ASP A 8 14.06 -32.51 -29.73
C ASP A 8 14.14 -34.06 -29.80
N GLY A 9 15.09 -34.59 -30.58
CA GLY A 9 15.29 -36.03 -30.75
C GLY A 9 14.26 -36.76 -31.64
N LYS A 10 13.35 -36.04 -32.30
CA LYS A 10 12.25 -36.61 -33.09
C LYS A 10 12.58 -36.89 -34.56
N ILE A 11 13.76 -36.52 -35.01
CA ILE A 11 14.21 -36.77 -36.39
C ILE A 11 14.77 -38.20 -36.51
N GLU A 12 14.40 -38.91 -37.57
CA GLU A 12 14.89 -40.27 -37.81
C GLU A 12 16.38 -40.28 -38.20
N THR A 13 17.10 -41.34 -37.83
CA THR A 13 18.52 -41.52 -38.19
C THR A 13 18.75 -41.59 -39.70
N ALA A 14 17.78 -42.14 -40.43
CA ALA A 14 17.79 -42.21 -41.89
C ALA A 14 17.68 -40.82 -42.54
N GLU A 15 16.85 -39.93 -41.99
CA GLU A 15 16.71 -38.56 -42.49
C GLU A 15 17.95 -37.73 -42.17
N LEU A 16 18.51 -37.87 -40.98
CA LEU A 16 19.80 -37.27 -40.63
C LEU A 16 20.93 -37.74 -41.55
N ALA A 17 20.93 -39.01 -41.95
CA ALA A 17 21.93 -39.61 -42.81
C ALA A 17 21.89 -39.02 -44.22
N LYS A 18 20.68 -38.91 -44.79
CA LYS A 18 20.45 -38.24 -46.08
C LYS A 18 20.89 -36.78 -46.04
N LEU A 19 20.51 -36.06 -44.98
CA LEU A 19 20.85 -34.65 -44.81
C LEU A 19 22.34 -34.38 -44.58
N ALA A 20 23.08 -35.34 -44.03
CA ALA A 20 24.51 -35.26 -43.78
C ALA A 20 25.37 -35.86 -44.91
N GLY A 21 24.77 -36.55 -45.89
CA GLY A 21 25.50 -37.25 -46.96
C GLY A 21 26.35 -38.42 -46.47
N VAL A 22 25.97 -39.03 -45.34
CA VAL A 22 26.76 -40.04 -44.62
C VAL A 22 25.92 -41.31 -44.43
N PRO A 23 26.51 -42.52 -44.47
CA PRO A 23 25.76 -43.76 -44.20
C PRO A 23 25.13 -43.77 -42.80
N GLU A 24 23.91 -44.31 -42.69
CA GLU A 24 23.13 -44.31 -41.45
C GLU A 24 23.88 -44.96 -40.27
N VAL A 25 24.65 -46.02 -40.55
CA VAL A 25 25.47 -46.73 -39.54
C VAL A 25 26.44 -45.79 -38.83
N ARG A 26 27.00 -44.81 -39.55
CA ARG A 26 27.95 -43.84 -38.98
C ARG A 26 27.25 -42.84 -38.06
N ILE A 27 26.00 -42.46 -38.38
CA ILE A 27 25.19 -41.60 -37.51
C ILE A 27 24.77 -42.34 -36.23
N ARG A 28 24.40 -43.63 -36.34
CA ARG A 28 24.12 -44.45 -35.15
C ARG A 28 25.34 -44.52 -34.22
N LYS A 29 26.53 -44.73 -34.80
CA LYS A 29 27.80 -44.76 -34.06
C LYS A 29 28.11 -43.42 -33.37
N TRP A 30 27.99 -42.29 -34.08
CA TRP A 30 28.16 -40.97 -33.48
C TRP A 30 27.12 -40.65 -32.41
N LYS A 31 25.87 -41.08 -32.60
CA LYS A 31 24.81 -40.91 -31.60
C LYS A 31 25.17 -41.56 -30.26
N SER A 32 25.80 -42.74 -30.30
CA SER A 32 26.29 -43.45 -29.11
C SER A 32 27.63 -42.92 -28.58
N GLU A 33 28.60 -42.61 -29.44
CA GLU A 33 29.94 -42.13 -29.02
C GLU A 33 29.87 -40.75 -28.35
N ASP A 34 29.04 -39.86 -28.89
CA ASP A 34 28.88 -38.49 -28.38
C ASP A 34 27.71 -38.35 -27.39
N SER A 35 27.11 -39.47 -26.94
CA SER A 35 25.98 -39.51 -26.00
C SER A 35 24.87 -38.49 -26.31
N TRP A 36 24.37 -38.46 -27.55
CA TRP A 36 23.42 -37.42 -27.99
C TRP A 36 22.13 -37.39 -27.16
N ASP A 37 21.72 -38.53 -26.60
CA ASP A 37 20.54 -38.61 -25.73
C ASP A 37 20.78 -37.98 -24.35
N GLU A 38 22.01 -38.00 -23.83
CA GLU A 38 22.40 -37.27 -22.62
C GLU A 38 22.45 -35.77 -22.88
N ALA A 39 22.99 -35.37 -24.03
CA ALA A 39 22.98 -33.97 -24.47
C ALA A 39 21.56 -33.43 -24.64
N LEU A 40 20.61 -34.26 -25.09
CA LEU A 40 19.20 -33.89 -25.19
C LEU A 40 18.56 -33.69 -23.81
N LYS A 41 18.88 -34.53 -22.82
CA LYS A 41 18.40 -34.40 -21.43
C LYS A 41 18.97 -33.16 -20.73
N ASN A 42 20.22 -32.80 -21.02
CA ASN A 42 20.92 -31.66 -20.43
C ASN A 42 20.60 -30.31 -21.10
N LYS A 43 19.81 -30.30 -22.18
CA LYS A 43 19.38 -29.08 -22.85
C LYS A 43 18.56 -28.21 -21.88
N PRO A 44 18.91 -26.93 -21.67
CA PRO A 44 18.14 -26.06 -20.78
C PRO A 44 16.70 -25.97 -21.27
N LYS A 45 15.75 -26.29 -20.38
CA LYS A 45 14.32 -26.21 -20.68
C LYS A 45 13.97 -24.75 -21.02
N LYS A 46 13.18 -24.55 -22.08
CA LYS A 46 12.69 -23.20 -22.43
C LYS A 46 11.92 -22.62 -21.23
N ARG A 47 12.25 -21.40 -20.83
CA ARG A 47 11.52 -20.65 -19.79
C ARG A 47 10.09 -20.41 -20.27
N GLY A 48 9.11 -20.88 -19.51
CA GLY A 48 7.69 -20.73 -19.84
C GLY A 48 6.83 -21.81 -19.19
N GLY A 49 5.52 -21.71 -19.40
CA GLY A 49 4.58 -22.77 -19.01
C GLY A 49 4.86 -24.10 -19.71
N GLN A 50 4.32 -25.19 -19.17
CA GLN A 50 4.42 -26.52 -19.78
C GLN A 50 3.99 -26.49 -21.25
N LYS A 51 4.72 -27.21 -22.13
CA LYS A 51 4.42 -27.29 -23.56
C LYS A 51 3.00 -27.83 -23.75
N GLY A 52 2.10 -27.02 -24.31
CA GLY A 52 0.67 -27.33 -24.46
C GLY A 52 -0.24 -26.69 -23.40
N ASN A 53 0.31 -25.96 -22.43
CA ASN A 53 -0.48 -25.22 -21.43
C ASN A 53 -1.21 -24.04 -22.09
N LYS A 54 -2.55 -24.10 -22.09
CA LYS A 54 -3.45 -23.05 -22.59
C LYS A 54 -3.92 -22.09 -21.49
N ASN A 55 -3.39 -22.16 -20.28
CA ASN A 55 -3.82 -21.30 -19.15
C ASN A 55 -3.52 -19.80 -19.39
N ALA A 56 -2.68 -19.47 -20.37
CA ALA A 56 -2.46 -18.10 -20.86
C ALA A 56 -2.97 -17.89 -22.30
N ALA A 57 -3.80 -18.79 -22.83
CA ALA A 57 -4.42 -18.63 -24.14
C ALA A 57 -5.62 -17.68 -24.00
N GLY A 58 -5.40 -16.39 -24.25
CA GLY A 58 -6.41 -15.33 -24.20
C GLY A 58 -5.78 -13.94 -24.12
N LYS A 59 -6.60 -12.89 -24.03
CA LYS A 59 -6.17 -11.52 -23.67
C LYS A 59 -5.74 -11.49 -22.21
N THR A 60 -4.61 -12.08 -21.84
CA THR A 60 -3.93 -11.69 -20.61
C THR A 60 -3.40 -10.27 -20.84
N PRO A 61 -3.87 -9.26 -20.09
CA PRO A 61 -3.25 -7.94 -20.11
C PRO A 61 -1.75 -8.10 -19.82
N ALA A 62 -0.93 -7.21 -20.38
CA ALA A 62 0.51 -7.20 -20.13
C ALA A 62 0.79 -7.24 -18.61
N LYS A 63 1.96 -7.75 -18.20
CA LYS A 63 2.35 -7.90 -16.78
C LYS A 63 2.01 -6.69 -15.89
N LYS A 64 2.03 -5.48 -16.47
CA LYS A 64 1.66 -4.24 -15.81
C LYS A 64 0.15 -4.02 -15.95
N GLY A 65 -0.60 -4.22 -14.86
CA GLY A 65 -2.06 -4.02 -14.83
C GLY A 65 -2.90 -5.30 -14.96
N ASN A 66 -2.31 -6.49 -14.83
CA ASN A 66 -3.09 -7.72 -14.81
C ASN A 66 -3.94 -7.82 -13.53
N LYS A 67 -5.26 -7.61 -13.65
CA LYS A 67 -6.24 -7.71 -12.56
C LYS A 67 -6.92 -9.09 -12.47
N ASN A 68 -6.51 -10.08 -13.26
CA ASN A 68 -7.20 -11.39 -13.32
C ASN A 68 -7.12 -12.19 -12.00
N ALA A 69 -6.15 -11.90 -11.13
CA ALA A 69 -6.01 -12.54 -9.81
C ALA A 69 -6.71 -11.76 -8.69
N VAL A 70 -7.38 -10.64 -9.01
CA VAL A 70 -8.07 -9.81 -8.03
C VAL A 70 -9.40 -10.48 -7.65
N THR A 71 -9.54 -10.89 -6.40
CA THR A 71 -10.78 -11.47 -5.87
C THR A 71 -11.69 -10.39 -5.31
N HIS A 72 -11.27 -9.75 -4.22
CA HIS A 72 -12.06 -8.77 -3.48
C HIS A 72 -11.60 -7.32 -3.70
N GLY A 73 -10.61 -7.08 -4.57
CA GLY A 73 -10.09 -5.72 -4.83
C GLY A 73 -9.17 -5.15 -3.76
N ALA A 74 -9.29 -5.57 -2.49
CA ALA A 74 -8.57 -5.00 -1.35
C ALA A 74 -7.03 -5.02 -1.47
N PHE A 75 -6.47 -6.00 -2.19
CA PHE A 75 -5.03 -6.13 -2.43
C PHE A 75 -4.64 -5.83 -3.90
N ALA A 76 -5.58 -5.29 -4.69
CA ALA A 76 -5.28 -4.89 -6.06
C ALA A 76 -4.39 -3.64 -6.06
N GLN A 77 -3.46 -3.59 -7.01
CA GLN A 77 -2.72 -2.37 -7.27
C GLN A 77 -3.67 -1.33 -7.89
N ALA A 78 -4.01 -0.29 -7.13
CA ALA A 78 -4.87 0.80 -7.58
C ALA A 78 -4.11 1.76 -8.50
N GLY A 79 -4.71 2.10 -9.64
CA GLY A 79 -4.29 3.22 -10.48
C GLY A 79 -5.18 4.45 -10.27
N TYR A 80 -4.77 5.61 -10.79
CA TYR A 80 -5.61 6.81 -10.79
C TYR A 80 -6.94 6.62 -11.53
N GLU A 81 -6.99 5.69 -12.49
CA GLU A 81 -8.20 5.31 -13.24
C GLU A 81 -9.22 4.53 -12.40
N ASP A 82 -8.78 3.96 -11.26
CA ASP A 82 -9.62 3.16 -10.35
C ASP A 82 -10.26 4.00 -9.23
N ILE A 83 -9.93 5.29 -9.17
CA ILE A 83 -10.37 6.23 -8.13
C ILE A 83 -11.29 7.26 -8.80
N ASP A 84 -12.21 7.83 -8.02
CA ASP A 84 -13.05 8.94 -8.47
C ASP A 84 -12.19 10.08 -9.07
N PRO A 85 -12.53 10.60 -10.27
CA PRO A 85 -11.69 11.55 -10.99
C PRO A 85 -11.42 12.85 -10.23
N GLU A 86 -12.31 13.28 -9.33
CA GLU A 86 -12.09 14.45 -8.47
C GLU A 86 -11.01 14.16 -7.44
N GLN A 87 -11.04 12.99 -6.81
CA GLN A 87 -10.01 12.55 -5.87
C GLN A 87 -8.67 12.26 -6.56
N ALA A 88 -8.69 11.68 -7.76
CA ALA A 88 -7.49 11.47 -8.57
C ALA A 88 -6.83 12.81 -8.94
N ALA A 89 -7.63 13.80 -9.35
CA ALA A 89 -7.15 15.16 -9.60
C ALA A 89 -6.64 15.82 -8.30
N ALA A 90 -7.30 15.62 -7.16
CA ALA A 90 -6.83 16.13 -5.88
C ALA A 90 -5.48 15.52 -5.47
N ILE A 91 -5.25 14.22 -5.69
CA ILE A 91 -3.95 13.56 -5.41
C ILE A 91 -2.87 14.02 -6.39
N GLN A 92 -3.22 14.30 -7.66
CA GLN A 92 -2.28 14.86 -8.64
C GLN A 92 -1.96 16.34 -8.38
N ASN A 93 -2.92 17.09 -7.82
CA ASN A 93 -2.81 18.52 -7.53
C ASN A 93 -2.34 18.81 -6.10
N MET A 94 -2.35 17.83 -5.20
CA MET A 94 -1.44 17.83 -4.06
C MET A 94 -0.06 17.96 -4.70
N GLY A 95 0.52 19.16 -4.60
CA GLY A 95 1.87 19.38 -5.07
C GLY A 95 2.81 18.39 -4.38
N THR A 96 4.09 18.48 -4.66
CA THR A 96 5.08 17.85 -3.77
C THR A 96 5.50 18.91 -2.74
N PRO A 97 4.70 19.21 -1.67
CA PRO A 97 5.28 19.92 -0.55
C PRO A 97 6.50 19.13 -0.11
N SER A 98 7.58 19.83 0.21
CA SER A 98 8.79 19.21 0.76
C SER A 98 8.38 18.19 1.82
N ALA A 99 9.00 17.01 1.82
CA ALA A 99 8.65 15.94 2.76
C ALA A 99 8.63 16.46 4.21
N MET A 100 9.54 17.37 4.54
CA MET A 100 9.59 18.06 5.83
C MET A 100 8.33 18.88 6.14
N SER A 101 7.79 19.60 5.16
CA SER A 101 6.55 20.38 5.32
C SER A 101 5.35 19.48 5.61
N GLN A 102 5.24 18.35 4.92
CA GLN A 102 4.17 17.37 5.18
C GLN A 102 4.31 16.78 6.58
N MET A 103 5.54 16.40 6.96
CA MET A 103 5.80 15.84 8.28
C MET A 103 5.48 16.83 9.41
N MET A 104 5.76 18.12 9.20
CA MET A 104 5.44 19.19 10.15
C MET A 104 3.94 19.47 10.25
N GLU A 105 3.21 19.46 9.13
CA GLU A 105 1.75 19.61 9.13
C GLU A 105 1.07 18.45 9.89
N GLU A 106 1.52 17.21 9.65
CA GLU A 106 1.06 16.03 10.39
C GLU A 106 1.37 16.16 11.90
N LEU A 107 2.56 16.63 12.26
CA LEU A 107 2.94 16.88 13.66
C LEU A 107 2.00 17.92 14.31
N GLN A 108 1.71 19.02 13.62
CA GLN A 108 0.79 20.06 14.09
C GLN A 108 -0.63 19.49 14.29
N ALA A 109 -1.12 18.71 13.34
CA ALA A 109 -2.42 18.05 13.44
C ALA A 109 -2.49 17.09 14.64
N LEU A 110 -1.41 16.36 14.92
CA LEU A 110 -1.31 15.50 16.10
C LEU A 110 -1.33 16.33 17.40
N TYR A 111 -0.62 17.45 17.49
CA TYR A 111 -0.65 18.34 18.67
C TYR A 111 -2.02 18.98 18.89
N LEU A 112 -2.71 19.40 17.83
CA LEU A 112 -4.09 19.89 17.93
C LEU A 112 -5.02 18.81 18.49
N ARG A 113 -4.90 17.59 17.97
CA ARG A 113 -5.69 16.46 18.45
C ARG A 113 -5.35 16.09 19.90
N LYS A 114 -4.08 16.19 20.31
CA LYS A 114 -3.63 16.01 21.70
C LYS A 114 -4.32 17.02 22.62
N ALA A 115 -4.25 18.31 22.29
CA ALA A 115 -4.85 19.37 23.10
C ALA A 115 -6.37 19.18 23.26
N TYR A 116 -7.05 18.76 22.19
CA TYR A 116 -8.48 18.44 22.23
C TYR A 116 -8.81 17.24 23.13
N LEU A 117 -8.03 16.15 23.07
CA LEU A 117 -8.24 15.00 23.94
C LEU A 117 -7.94 15.35 25.40
N GLU A 118 -6.93 16.18 25.67
CA GLU A 118 -6.62 16.67 27.01
C GLU A 118 -7.73 17.56 27.58
N SER A 119 -8.37 18.41 26.76
CA SER A 119 -9.51 19.21 27.22
C SER A 119 -10.72 18.33 27.54
N LEU A 120 -11.02 17.34 26.68
CA LEU A 120 -12.06 16.34 26.95
C LEU A 120 -11.79 15.53 28.21
N LEU A 121 -10.54 15.15 28.44
CA LEU A 121 -10.17 14.40 29.64
C LEU A 121 -10.43 15.23 30.90
N LYS A 122 -10.03 16.51 30.90
CA LYS A 122 -10.34 17.45 31.99
C LYS A 122 -11.83 17.61 32.24
N GLU A 123 -12.64 17.66 31.18
CA GLU A 123 -14.10 17.72 31.29
C GLU A 123 -14.65 16.45 31.97
N TYR A 124 -14.19 15.26 31.58
CA TYR A 124 -14.69 13.99 32.14
C TYR A 124 -14.13 13.65 33.53
N GLU A 125 -12.94 14.13 33.87
CA GLU A 125 -12.35 14.00 35.21
C GLU A 125 -12.93 14.99 36.22
N SER A 126 -13.59 16.07 35.74
CA SER A 126 -14.19 17.06 36.61
C SER A 126 -15.25 16.42 37.54
N PRO A 127 -15.29 16.79 38.82
CA PRO A 127 -16.25 16.21 39.77
C PRO A 127 -17.72 16.60 39.47
N GLU A 128 -17.92 17.59 38.59
CA GLU A 128 -19.22 18.02 38.08
C GLU A 128 -19.72 17.18 36.90
N ALA A 129 -18.86 16.34 36.29
CA ALA A 129 -19.23 15.40 35.26
C ALA A 129 -20.03 14.22 35.86
N GLY A 130 -21.20 14.52 36.41
CA GLY A 130 -22.19 13.54 36.81
C GLY A 130 -23.16 13.26 35.67
N GLY A 131 -23.42 11.99 35.39
CA GLY A 131 -24.42 11.57 34.41
C GLY A 131 -23.95 10.46 33.49
N PHE A 132 -24.89 9.92 32.71
CA PHE A 132 -24.60 8.88 31.74
C PHE A 132 -24.60 9.45 30.34
N TYR A 133 -23.55 9.20 29.58
CA TYR A 133 -23.47 9.61 28.18
C TYR A 133 -23.96 8.49 27.27
N THR A 134 -24.70 8.80 26.22
CA THR A 134 -25.12 7.81 25.23
C THR A 134 -23.92 7.42 24.35
N ASP A 135 -23.48 6.16 24.41
CA ASP A 135 -22.35 5.64 23.63
C ASP A 135 -22.83 5.09 22.28
N LYS A 136 -23.85 4.21 22.30
CA LYS A 136 -24.41 3.60 21.09
C LYS A 136 -25.92 3.47 21.19
N ILE A 137 -26.59 3.61 20.06
CA ILE A 137 -28.01 3.36 19.90
C ILE A 137 -28.14 2.19 18.93
N VAL A 138 -28.53 1.03 19.44
CA VAL A 138 -28.79 -0.15 18.61
C VAL A 138 -30.28 -0.21 18.33
N HIS A 139 -30.61 -0.16 17.05
CA HIS A 139 -31.96 -0.34 16.54
C HIS A 139 -32.12 -1.80 16.13
N MET A 140 -32.96 -2.55 16.85
CA MET A 140 -33.42 -3.84 16.38
C MET A 140 -34.57 -3.58 15.41
N ILE A 141 -34.29 -3.85 14.14
CA ILE A 141 -35.21 -3.64 13.04
C ILE A 141 -35.78 -5.01 12.64
N VAL A 142 -37.10 -5.10 12.56
CA VAL A 142 -37.83 -6.33 12.21
C VAL A 142 -38.71 -6.05 10.98
N PRO A 143 -38.81 -6.98 10.00
CA PRO A 143 -39.73 -6.83 8.89
C PRO A 143 -41.17 -6.65 9.39
N LYS A 144 -41.93 -5.73 8.79
CA LYS A 144 -43.35 -5.56 9.10
C LYS A 144 -44.13 -6.79 8.66
N SER A 145 -45.15 -7.16 9.43
CA SER A 145 -46.08 -8.23 9.01
C SER A 145 -47.00 -7.71 7.90
N MET A 146 -47.60 -8.62 7.11
CA MET A 146 -48.50 -8.28 6.02
C MET A 146 -49.75 -7.50 6.48
N GLU A 147 -50.22 -7.75 7.70
CA GLU A 147 -51.40 -7.11 8.29
C GLU A 147 -51.12 -5.65 8.70
N GLU A 148 -49.92 -5.37 9.24
CA GLU A 148 -49.51 -4.00 9.59
C GLU A 148 -49.27 -3.15 8.34
N ARG A 149 -48.84 -3.80 7.24
CA ARG A 149 -48.64 -3.15 5.94
C ARG A 149 -49.96 -2.71 5.32
N GLN A 150 -51.02 -3.52 5.43
CA GLN A 150 -52.37 -3.17 4.98
C GLN A 150 -52.97 -2.04 5.85
N GLN A 151 -52.75 -2.08 7.17
CA GLN A 151 -53.23 -1.00 8.06
C GLN A 151 -52.55 0.35 7.80
N GLU A 152 -51.25 0.38 7.49
CA GLU A 152 -50.55 1.63 7.16
C GLU A 152 -50.93 2.17 5.78
N GLU A 153 -51.22 1.30 4.81
CA GLU A 153 -51.82 1.67 3.51
C GLU A 153 -53.21 2.29 3.69
N ASP A 154 -54.01 1.77 4.63
CA ASP A 154 -55.33 2.33 5.02
C ASP A 154 -55.22 3.64 5.82
N CYS A 155 -54.10 3.87 6.53
CA CYS A 155 -53.84 5.08 7.32
C CYS A 155 -53.09 6.19 6.56
N GLY A 156 -52.67 5.94 5.31
CA GLY A 156 -52.14 6.97 4.40
C GLY A 156 -50.73 7.50 4.74
N MET A 157 -49.88 6.72 5.41
CA MET A 157 -48.51 7.14 5.75
C MET A 157 -47.49 6.66 4.70
N GLU A 158 -46.82 7.62 4.06
CA GLU A 158 -45.89 7.38 2.96
C GLU A 158 -44.59 6.71 3.45
N HIS A 159 -44.24 5.57 2.84
CA HIS A 159 -43.02 4.84 3.14
C HIS A 159 -41.83 5.33 2.32
N GLN A 160 -40.73 5.67 2.99
CA GLN A 160 -39.42 5.76 2.36
C GLN A 160 -38.99 4.34 1.95
N GLN A 161 -39.24 3.98 0.71
CA GLN A 161 -38.84 2.68 0.16
C GLN A 161 -37.32 2.67 -0.06
N CYS A 162 -36.60 1.75 0.58
CA CYS A 162 -35.27 1.36 0.11
C CYS A 162 -35.45 0.24 -0.91
N ALA A 163 -34.97 0.46 -2.14
CA ALA A 163 -35.02 -0.53 -3.20
C ALA A 163 -33.87 -1.53 -3.02
N ASP A 164 -34.21 -2.82 -2.89
CA ASP A 164 -33.22 -3.89 -2.93
C ASP A 164 -32.70 -4.11 -4.36
N PRO A 165 -31.38 -4.29 -4.55
CA PRO A 165 -30.79 -4.58 -5.87
C PRO A 165 -31.24 -5.90 -6.51
N GLU A 166 -31.82 -6.83 -5.75
CA GLU A 166 -32.28 -8.16 -6.23
C GLU A 166 -33.80 -8.25 -6.46
N GLY A 167 -34.53 -7.13 -6.37
CA GLY A 167 -35.83 -6.97 -7.05
C GLY A 167 -37.01 -7.82 -6.55
N SER A 168 -36.95 -8.47 -5.38
CA SER A 168 -38.04 -9.40 -4.99
C SER A 168 -39.05 -8.90 -3.95
N LYS A 169 -38.84 -7.83 -3.16
CA LYS A 169 -39.87 -7.25 -2.28
C LYS A 169 -39.39 -5.91 -1.74
N THR A 170 -40.25 -4.89 -1.70
CA THR A 170 -39.99 -3.68 -0.92
C THR A 170 -40.11 -4.05 0.57
N GLU A 171 -39.03 -4.43 1.23
CA GLU A 171 -39.07 -4.79 2.65
C GLU A 171 -39.31 -3.52 3.47
N THR A 172 -40.51 -3.41 4.05
CA THR A 172 -40.86 -2.33 4.96
C THR A 172 -40.51 -2.80 6.36
N TYR A 173 -39.62 -2.06 7.02
CA TYR A 173 -39.10 -2.43 8.32
C TYR A 173 -39.70 -1.58 9.44
N LYS A 174 -39.87 -2.16 10.64
CA LYS A 174 -40.20 -1.42 11.86
C LYS A 174 -39.09 -1.55 12.89
N THR A 175 -38.87 -0.49 13.66
CA THR A 175 -37.96 -0.53 14.81
C THR A 175 -38.68 -1.22 15.96
N ALA A 176 -38.38 -2.48 16.22
CA ALA A 176 -39.02 -3.25 17.29
C ALA A 176 -38.45 -2.89 18.68
N MET A 177 -37.15 -2.64 18.77
CA MET A 177 -36.49 -2.27 20.03
C MET A 177 -35.39 -1.24 19.78
N LYS A 178 -35.28 -0.25 20.67
CA LYS A 178 -34.19 0.73 20.68
C LYS A 178 -33.44 0.60 22.01
N SER A 179 -32.27 -0.04 21.99
CA SER A 179 -31.41 -0.11 23.18
C SER A 179 -30.37 1.01 23.15
N VAL A 180 -30.39 1.86 24.16
CA VAL A 180 -29.41 2.95 24.33
C VAL A 180 -28.35 2.49 25.33
N ILE A 181 -27.16 2.19 24.82
CA ILE A 181 -26.00 1.85 25.65
C ILE A 181 -25.44 3.16 26.20
N LYS A 182 -25.42 3.25 27.53
CA LYS A 182 -24.93 4.41 28.26
C LYS A 182 -23.54 4.10 28.82
N SER A 183 -22.60 5.02 28.66
CA SER A 183 -21.25 4.97 29.23
C SER A 183 -21.11 5.91 30.42
N SER A 184 -20.41 5.48 31.45
CA SER A 184 -20.01 6.32 32.57
C SER A 184 -19.00 7.40 32.12
N PRO A 185 -18.91 8.57 32.78
CA PRO A 185 -17.87 9.56 32.55
C PRO A 185 -16.47 8.94 32.68
N PHE A 186 -16.27 8.06 33.67
CA PHE A 186 -15.03 7.32 33.88
C PHE A 186 -14.66 6.42 32.70
N GLU A 187 -15.63 5.68 32.14
CA GLU A 187 -15.38 4.84 30.96
C GLU A 187 -15.00 5.67 29.73
N ARG A 188 -15.54 6.89 29.60
CA ARG A 188 -15.15 7.81 28.53
C ARG A 188 -13.76 8.38 28.75
N ALA A 189 -13.43 8.79 29.97
CA ALA A 189 -12.08 9.20 30.33
C ALA A 189 -11.07 8.10 29.98
N MET A 190 -11.35 6.84 30.36
CA MET A 190 -10.50 5.69 30.03
C MET A 190 -10.32 5.49 28.51
N LYS A 191 -11.39 5.65 27.72
CA LYS A 191 -11.30 5.60 26.24
C LYS A 191 -10.46 6.75 25.68
N VAL A 192 -10.62 7.96 26.21
CA VAL A 192 -9.86 9.15 25.81
C VAL A 192 -8.38 9.00 26.14
N GLU A 193 -8.04 8.51 27.34
CA GLU A 193 -6.66 8.19 27.74
C GLU A 193 -6.00 7.16 26.82
N ALA A 194 -6.74 6.09 26.46
CA ALA A 194 -6.23 5.09 25.54
C ALA A 194 -5.91 5.67 24.16
N GLU A 195 -6.77 6.56 23.64
CA GLU A 195 -6.52 7.27 22.39
C GLU A 195 -5.35 8.27 22.53
N LEU A 196 -5.24 8.96 23.67
CA LEU A 196 -4.11 9.85 23.96
C LEU A 196 -2.78 9.10 23.95
N ASN A 197 -2.72 7.89 24.52
CA ASN A 197 -1.53 7.05 24.49
C ASN A 197 -1.16 6.59 23.07
N LYS A 198 -2.15 6.22 22.24
CA LYS A 198 -1.90 5.92 20.82
C LYS A 198 -1.37 7.15 20.07
N LEU A 199 -1.91 8.33 20.38
CA LEU A 199 -1.50 9.58 19.79
C LEU A 199 -0.07 9.95 20.20
N HIS A 200 0.29 9.81 21.48
CA HIS A 200 1.67 9.97 21.95
C HIS A 200 2.64 9.06 21.18
N GLY A 201 2.29 7.79 20.97
CA GLY A 201 3.09 6.88 20.15
C GLY A 201 3.25 7.32 18.68
N ARG A 202 2.23 7.96 18.10
CA ARG A 202 2.31 8.55 16.74
C ARG A 202 3.18 9.80 16.71
N ILE A 203 3.05 10.69 17.70
CA ILE A 203 3.90 11.89 17.84
C ILE A 203 5.36 11.49 17.92
N ILE A 204 5.71 10.51 18.78
CA ILE A 204 7.09 10.04 18.92
C ILE A 204 7.63 9.53 17.58
N LYS A 205 6.87 8.69 16.87
CA LYS A 205 7.27 8.19 15.55
C LYS A 205 7.43 9.31 14.51
N GLN A 206 6.57 10.32 14.55
CA GLN A 206 6.68 11.46 13.66
C GLN A 206 7.93 12.28 13.94
N LEU A 207 8.22 12.55 15.22
CA LEU A 207 9.43 13.24 15.64
C LEU A 207 10.71 12.46 15.27
N ASP A 208 10.69 11.13 15.43
CA ASP A 208 11.81 10.27 15.00
C ASP A 208 12.02 10.34 13.48
N SER A 209 10.93 10.40 12.70
CA SER A 209 10.98 10.52 11.24
C SER A 209 11.53 11.88 10.80
N ILE A 210 11.10 12.97 11.46
CA ILE A 210 11.62 14.33 11.24
C ILE A 210 13.12 14.37 11.55
N LYS A 211 13.53 13.87 12.72
CA LYS A 211 14.94 13.82 13.12
C LYS A 211 15.78 13.00 12.15
N ALA A 212 15.27 11.88 11.65
CA ALA A 212 15.97 11.07 10.66
C ALA A 212 16.17 11.85 9.34
N TYR A 213 15.15 12.56 8.87
CA TYR A 213 15.22 13.41 7.69
C TYR A 213 16.25 14.53 7.85
N GLU A 214 16.26 15.24 8.98
CA GLU A 214 17.23 16.30 9.26
C GLU A 214 18.68 15.78 9.33
N LEU A 215 18.88 14.60 9.93
CA LEU A 215 20.20 13.97 9.99
C LEU A 215 20.68 13.52 8.60
N GLU A 216 19.78 13.04 7.75
CA GLU A 216 20.10 12.66 6.39
C GLU A 216 20.45 13.88 5.52
N ASP A 217 19.71 14.97 5.66
CA ASP A 217 19.99 16.24 4.98
C ASP A 217 21.38 16.80 5.35
N ARG A 218 21.72 16.82 6.64
CA ARG A 218 23.06 17.23 7.10
C ARG A 218 24.17 16.33 6.56
N ARG A 219 23.93 15.02 6.48
CA ARG A 219 24.90 14.07 5.91
C ARG A 219 25.12 14.32 4.42
N LEU A 220 24.04 14.62 3.68
CA LEU A 220 24.09 14.91 2.27
C LEU A 220 24.89 16.20 2.01
N GLN A 221 24.60 17.26 2.77
CA GLN A 221 25.36 18.52 2.70
C GLN A 221 26.86 18.32 3.00
N LEU A 222 27.19 17.50 4.01
CA LEU A 222 28.60 17.18 4.30
C LEU A 222 29.26 16.42 3.15
N ALA A 223 28.55 15.48 2.53
CA ALA A 223 29.06 14.73 1.39
C ALA A 223 29.28 15.63 0.15
N GLU A 224 28.37 16.58 -0.09
CA GLU A 224 28.50 17.59 -1.15
C GLU A 224 29.73 18.47 -0.94
N LYS A 225 29.90 19.04 0.26
CA LYS A 225 31.09 19.83 0.62
C LYS A 225 32.39 19.02 0.49
N GLN A 226 32.39 17.76 0.92
CA GLN A 226 33.54 16.87 0.74
C GLN A 226 33.86 16.63 -0.74
N LEU A 227 32.83 16.47 -1.58
CA LEU A 227 32.98 16.28 -3.01
C LEU A 227 33.54 17.56 -3.67
N GLU A 228 33.03 18.73 -3.30
CA GLU A 228 33.55 20.03 -3.75
C GLU A 228 35.02 20.23 -3.38
N LEU A 229 35.38 19.97 -2.13
CA LEU A 229 36.78 20.00 -1.69
C LEU A 229 37.66 19.01 -2.47
N ASN A 230 37.16 17.81 -2.76
CA ASN A 230 37.88 16.82 -3.56
C ASN A 230 38.03 17.27 -5.02
N LYS A 231 37.03 17.94 -5.60
CA LYS A 231 37.12 18.56 -6.93
C LYS A 231 38.19 19.64 -6.94
N GLN A 232 38.16 20.57 -6.00
CA GLN A 232 39.15 21.66 -5.87
C GLN A 232 40.58 21.10 -5.70
N LYS A 233 40.76 20.07 -4.87
CA LYS A 233 42.06 19.37 -4.72
C LYS A 233 42.56 18.73 -6.01
N LEU A 234 41.65 18.27 -6.87
CA LEU A 234 41.98 17.57 -8.11
C LEU A 234 42.21 18.53 -9.28
N THR A 235 41.51 19.66 -9.31
CA THR A 235 41.72 20.73 -10.30
C THR A 235 42.90 21.64 -9.94
N GLY A 236 43.29 21.71 -8.66
CA GLY A 236 44.40 22.53 -8.18
C GLY A 236 44.11 24.03 -8.13
N GLU A 237 42.89 24.43 -8.49
CA GLU A 237 42.36 25.79 -8.34
C GLU A 237 41.61 25.86 -7.01
N PHE A 238 42.16 26.64 -6.07
CA PHE A 238 41.49 26.95 -4.81
C PHE A 238 40.84 28.32 -4.94
N GLU A 239 39.52 28.36 -4.93
CA GLU A 239 38.78 29.60 -4.66
C GLU A 239 38.97 29.91 -3.17
N ILE A 240 39.96 30.73 -2.86
CA ILE A 240 40.13 31.34 -1.54
C ILE A 240 39.43 32.70 -1.63
N ASP A 241 38.24 32.80 -1.05
CA ASP A 241 37.62 34.11 -0.80
C ASP A 241 38.57 34.91 0.13
N PRO A 242 39.07 36.07 -0.30
CA PRO A 242 40.09 36.81 0.44
C PRO A 242 39.52 37.60 1.64
N ASP A 243 38.20 37.69 1.78
CA ASP A 243 37.54 38.29 2.95
C ASP A 243 37.06 37.20 3.91
N GLY A 244 37.94 36.88 4.86
CA GLY A 244 37.65 35.96 5.96
C GLY A 244 36.70 36.58 6.98
N SER A 245 35.40 36.61 6.69
CA SER A 245 34.36 36.63 7.72
C SER A 245 33.79 35.23 7.87
N THR A 246 34.45 34.43 8.69
CA THR A 246 33.92 33.20 9.29
C THR A 246 32.68 33.53 10.11
N GLU A 247 31.50 33.55 9.49
CA GLU A 247 30.22 33.75 10.18
C GLU A 247 29.35 32.48 10.26
N ASN A 248 29.86 31.30 9.87
CA ASN A 248 29.05 30.07 9.91
C ASN A 248 29.68 28.85 10.61
N ASP A 249 30.72 29.07 11.42
CA ASP A 249 31.15 28.07 12.42
C ASP A 249 30.69 28.52 13.82
N GLU A 250 29.38 28.70 14.00
CA GLU A 250 28.79 28.68 15.35
C GLU A 250 28.89 27.24 15.86
N ILE A 251 29.99 26.96 16.57
CA ILE A 251 30.00 25.96 17.63
C ILE A 251 28.88 26.38 18.58
N THR A 252 27.75 25.70 18.50
CA THR A 252 26.75 25.75 19.56
C THR A 252 27.40 25.14 20.80
N ASP A 253 27.88 25.99 21.69
CA ASP A 253 28.32 25.62 23.03
C ASP A 253 27.24 24.73 23.65
N VAL A 254 27.62 23.49 23.94
CA VAL A 254 26.88 22.62 24.84
C VAL A 254 26.96 23.30 26.20
N VAL A 255 25.93 24.05 26.55
CA VAL A 255 25.70 24.51 27.92
C VAL A 255 25.32 23.28 28.72
N ASP A 256 26.31 22.65 29.35
CA ASP A 256 26.11 21.80 30.53
C ASP A 256 25.65 22.73 31.66
N ASP A 257 24.35 22.76 31.93
CA ASP A 257 23.83 23.31 33.18
C ASP A 257 23.40 22.17 34.12
N VAL A 258 23.93 22.27 35.34
CA VAL A 258 23.73 21.45 36.53
C VAL A 258 22.30 21.52 37.06
#